data_AF-Q66H56-F1
#
_entry.id   AF-Q66H56-F1
#
_cell.length_a   1.000
_cell.length_b   1.000
_cell.length_c   1.000
_cell.angle_alpha   90.00
_cell.angle_beta   90.00
_cell.angle_gamma   90.00
#
_symmetry.space_group_name_H-M   'P 1'
#
loop_
_entity.id
_entity.type
_entity.pdbx_description
1 polymer ?
#
loop_
_entity_poly.entity_id
_entity_poly.type
_entity_poly.pdbx_seq_one_letter_code
_entity_poly.pdbx_strand_id
1 'polypeptide(L)'
;MKLGSTEEKSGGGCSLPTEVSPPALQQAFSKILHGLSRQESSGQGNAGNAALRDLGALIEATECDKLFEGTGGGGSPREMPEILGQVAKALEKFAAPKEKADGSEEHPEVPEKATEVGLLFLKLLGKVETAKSSPVCPAWKTGLRHLSGPTYIFAITHRLKQPWTSPKSQHVAGEVLSLLFRVTECSSVAEFLCGENKDDRGRFAVVLGLLKPHLNKETWKKNPAVKHVFSWTLQQVTQPWLSQHLEKILPPSLLISDDYQTDNKVLGVQCLHHIVINVPAADLLQYNRAQVLYHALFNHLYMPEHRLIQAVLLCLLDLFPVLEKALHWQGEAARASTHCHEVLQLVLTHMESEHRLLLRRTYARNLPAFVKKLGILTARHLKRLEQVILGYLEVYDEPEDESRLKILETLKLVMQYTWPRIPCRVVVLLKALLKLICDIARDTIPTTEAAKSAVLQEATDCLILLDHCSQGQVKGLLANIALSCDDSTVVSCIRKVQGSAEAPGEDPGDD
;
A
#
# COMPACT_ATOMS: atom_id res chain seq x y z
N MET A 1 62.25 49.92 -4.57
CA MET A 1 61.99 49.61 -3.15
C MET A 1 61.41 48.21 -3.07
N LYS A 2 61.96 47.34 -2.21
CA LYS A 2 61.77 45.88 -2.22
C LYS A 2 60.28 45.47 -2.15
N LEU A 3 59.77 44.86 -3.22
CA LEU A 3 58.54 44.08 -3.26
C LEU A 3 58.91 42.62 -2.95
N GLY A 4 58.83 42.23 -1.68
CA GLY A 4 58.97 40.85 -1.23
C GLY A 4 57.60 40.36 -0.76
N SER A 5 56.86 39.72 -1.66
CA SER A 5 55.58 39.06 -1.39
C SER A 5 55.84 37.73 -0.67
N THR A 6 55.68 37.72 0.66
CA THR A 6 55.57 36.52 1.47
C THR A 6 54.14 35.99 1.38
N GLU A 7 53.91 35.01 0.52
CA GLU A 7 52.69 34.19 0.53
C GLU A 7 52.69 33.29 1.78
N GLU A 8 51.93 33.67 2.81
CA GLU A 8 51.61 32.81 3.93
C GLU A 8 50.58 31.74 3.50
N LYS A 9 51.06 30.52 3.28
CA LYS A 9 50.23 29.31 3.26
C LYS A 9 49.69 29.03 4.67
N SER A 10 48.51 29.58 5.00
CA SER A 10 47.76 29.17 6.19
C SER A 10 46.97 27.89 5.91
N GLY A 11 47.67 26.75 5.94
CA GLY A 11 47.03 25.44 5.99
C GLY A 11 46.40 25.23 7.37
N GLY A 12 45.10 25.48 7.48
CA GLY A 12 44.30 25.16 8.66
C GLY A 12 44.17 23.64 8.82
N GLY A 13 45.19 22.99 9.38
CA GLY A 13 45.14 21.60 9.79
C GLY A 13 44.22 21.44 11.00
N CYS A 14 43.16 20.64 10.86
CA CYS A 14 42.30 20.24 11.95
C CYS A 14 43.11 19.35 12.91
N SER A 15 43.54 19.90 14.04
CA SER A 15 44.31 19.23 15.08
C SER A 15 43.39 18.49 16.05
N LEU A 16 42.97 17.27 15.68
CA LEU A 16 42.31 16.36 16.62
C LEU A 16 43.37 15.55 17.40
N PRO A 17 43.40 15.58 18.74
CA PRO A 17 44.30 14.77 19.54
C PRO A 17 43.90 13.29 19.48
N THR A 18 44.89 12.41 19.32
CA THR A 18 44.74 10.94 19.17
C THR A 18 44.17 10.24 20.41
N GLU A 19 44.22 10.87 21.59
CA GLU A 19 43.59 10.37 22.80
C GLU A 19 42.48 11.31 23.27
N VAL A 20 41.28 11.13 22.70
CA VAL A 20 40.10 11.87 23.17
C VAL A 20 39.55 11.17 24.42
N SER A 21 39.56 11.86 25.55
CA SER A 21 38.93 11.37 26.78
C SER A 21 37.40 11.24 26.58
N PRO A 22 36.70 10.30 27.25
CA PRO A 22 35.25 10.14 27.13
C PRO A 22 34.42 11.44 27.26
N PRO A 23 34.70 12.36 28.21
CA PRO A 23 33.96 13.62 28.29
C PRO A 23 34.28 14.58 27.12
N ALA A 24 35.52 14.60 26.62
CA ALA A 24 35.87 15.40 25.46
C ALA A 24 35.15 14.90 24.19
N LEU A 25 34.97 13.58 24.06
CA LEU A 25 34.24 12.95 22.98
C LEU A 25 32.75 13.31 23.03
N GLN A 26 32.11 13.18 24.21
CA GLN A 26 30.71 13.60 24.43
C GLN A 26 30.49 15.07 24.03
N GLN A 27 31.41 15.96 24.42
CA GLN A 27 31.36 17.37 24.07
C GLN A 27 31.53 17.61 22.57
N ALA A 28 32.43 16.87 21.90
CA ALA A 28 32.62 16.96 20.45
C ALA A 28 31.35 16.56 19.68
N PHE A 29 30.75 15.42 20.01
CA PHE A 29 29.47 15.00 19.40
C PHE A 29 28.34 16.00 19.70
N SER A 30 28.29 16.54 20.91
CA SER A 30 27.28 17.54 21.28
C SER A 30 27.44 18.85 20.50
N LYS A 31 28.69 19.29 20.23
CA LYS A 31 28.98 20.45 19.38
C LYS A 31 28.55 20.21 17.93
N ILE A 32 28.83 19.04 17.38
CA ILE A 32 28.41 18.65 16.02
C ILE A 32 26.88 18.60 15.94
N LEU A 33 26.21 18.01 16.94
CA LEU A 33 24.75 17.96 17.01
C LEU A 33 24.13 19.37 17.01
N HIS A 34 24.73 20.31 17.74
CA HIS A 34 24.32 21.71 17.72
C HIS A 34 24.58 22.35 16.35
N GLY A 35 25.68 22.01 15.67
CA GLY A 35 25.97 22.46 14.31
C GLY A 35 24.91 22.01 13.29
N LEU A 36 24.55 20.72 13.31
CA LEU A 36 23.50 20.15 12.47
C LEU A 36 22.13 20.79 12.75
N SER A 37 21.80 21.01 14.01
CA SER A 37 20.53 21.64 14.42
C SER A 37 20.47 23.12 14.03
N ARG A 38 21.59 23.85 14.05
CA ARG A 38 21.63 25.29 13.70
C ARG A 38 21.32 25.52 12.22
N GLN A 39 21.72 24.62 11.32
CA GLN A 39 21.34 24.72 9.91
C GLN A 39 19.82 24.68 9.71
N GLU A 40 19.08 23.93 10.55
CA GLU A 40 17.61 23.92 10.47
C GLU A 40 17.03 25.33 10.63
N SER A 41 17.66 26.17 11.47
CA SER A 41 17.21 27.55 11.74
C SER A 41 17.71 28.59 10.73
N SER A 42 18.92 28.44 10.17
CA SER A 42 19.58 29.51 9.41
C SER A 42 19.67 29.29 7.90
N GLY A 43 19.34 28.10 7.38
CA GLY A 43 19.42 27.79 5.94
C GLY A 43 20.83 27.81 5.35
N GLN A 44 21.88 27.98 6.16
CA GLN A 44 23.27 28.00 5.71
C GLN A 44 23.81 26.59 5.45
N GLY A 45 23.71 26.12 4.19
CA GLY A 45 24.16 24.77 3.80
C GLY A 45 25.65 24.47 4.10
N ASN A 46 26.51 25.49 4.12
CA ASN A 46 27.94 25.31 4.42
C ASN A 46 28.20 24.84 5.86
N ALA A 47 27.37 25.26 6.82
CA ALA A 47 27.57 24.93 8.22
C ALA A 47 27.29 23.44 8.50
N GLY A 48 26.23 22.87 7.93
CA GLY A 48 25.96 21.45 8.10
C GLY A 48 26.91 20.56 7.31
N ASN A 49 27.30 20.95 6.09
CA ASN A 49 28.30 20.18 5.34
C ASN A 49 29.66 20.14 6.08
N ALA A 50 30.06 21.23 6.74
CA ALA A 50 31.22 21.22 7.63
C ALA A 50 31.01 20.26 8.81
N ALA A 51 29.85 20.33 9.48
CA ALA A 51 29.51 19.42 10.57
C ALA A 51 29.50 17.94 10.16
N LEU A 52 29.09 17.61 8.93
CA LEU A 52 29.14 16.24 8.39
C LEU A 52 30.58 15.75 8.21
N ARG A 53 31.48 16.62 7.72
CA ARG A 53 32.91 16.30 7.58
C ARG A 53 33.57 16.12 8.95
N ASP A 54 33.29 17.02 9.89
CA ASP A 54 33.79 16.93 11.27
C ASP A 54 33.32 15.65 11.95
N LEU A 55 32.05 15.27 11.73
CA LEU A 55 31.50 14.01 12.21
C LEU A 55 32.19 12.80 11.59
N GLY A 56 32.43 12.82 10.27
CA GLY A 56 33.17 11.77 9.58
C GLY A 56 34.57 11.57 10.14
N ALA A 57 35.31 12.68 10.33
CA ALA A 57 36.64 12.65 10.92
C ALA A 57 36.63 12.16 12.38
N LEU A 58 35.63 12.60 13.17
CA LEU A 58 35.48 12.17 14.55
C LEU A 58 35.20 10.67 14.66
N ILE A 59 34.30 10.13 13.83
CA ILE A 59 33.99 8.69 13.82
C ILE A 59 35.22 7.87 13.42
N GLU A 60 35.98 8.32 12.42
CA GLU A 60 37.19 7.63 11.97
C GLU A 60 38.25 7.59 13.08
N ALA A 61 38.53 8.73 13.71
CA ALA A 61 39.55 8.88 14.74
C ALA A 61 39.20 8.18 16.06
N THR A 62 37.92 7.92 16.34
CA THR A 62 37.48 7.33 17.61
C THR A 62 37.54 5.80 17.56
N GLU A 63 38.19 5.19 18.56
CA GLU A 63 38.20 3.74 18.76
C GLU A 63 36.79 3.20 19.05
N CYS A 64 36.52 1.96 18.63
CA CYS A 64 35.18 1.37 18.68
C CYS A 64 34.62 1.28 20.10
N ASP A 65 35.47 0.93 21.08
CA ASP A 65 35.05 0.77 22.48
C ASP A 65 34.68 2.12 23.11
N LYS A 66 35.52 3.15 22.90
CA LYS A 66 35.31 4.52 23.39
C LYS A 66 34.06 5.20 22.82
N LEU A 67 33.63 4.79 21.62
CA LEU A 67 32.45 5.36 20.96
C LEU A 67 31.15 5.07 21.74
N PHE A 68 31.05 3.89 22.35
CA PHE A 68 29.82 3.43 23.01
C PHE A 68 29.87 3.47 24.52
N GLU A 69 31.06 3.56 25.12
CA GLU A 69 31.22 3.62 26.57
C GLU A 69 30.58 4.90 27.16
N GLY A 70 29.66 4.69 28.09
CA GLY A 70 29.21 5.74 29.00
C GLY A 70 30.30 6.01 30.04
N THR A 71 30.44 7.26 30.46
CA THR A 71 31.18 7.59 31.68
C THR A 71 30.54 6.85 32.85
N GLY A 72 31.20 5.80 33.37
CA GLY A 72 30.71 4.99 34.50
C GLY A 72 30.61 5.71 35.85
N GLY A 73 30.59 7.04 35.88
CA GLY A 73 30.41 7.85 37.08
C GLY A 73 28.96 8.30 37.19
N GLY A 74 28.28 7.93 38.28
CA GLY A 74 26.85 8.13 38.53
C GLY A 74 26.38 9.58 38.71
N GLY A 75 26.65 10.45 37.73
CA GLY A 75 26.34 11.89 37.76
C GLY A 75 25.55 12.36 36.55
N SER A 76 24.53 11.63 36.10
CA SER A 76 23.56 12.05 35.07
C SER A 76 24.04 12.89 33.87
N PRO A 77 25.17 12.61 33.17
CA PRO A 77 25.33 13.08 31.80
C PRO A 77 24.59 12.09 30.89
N ARG A 78 23.93 12.58 29.83
CA ARG A 78 23.40 11.69 28.78
C ARG A 78 24.48 10.68 28.39
N GLU A 79 24.17 9.39 28.49
CA GLU A 79 25.12 8.36 28.11
C GLU A 79 25.51 8.54 26.63
N MET A 80 26.77 8.29 26.27
CA MET A 80 27.26 8.37 24.88
C MET A 80 26.31 7.72 23.85
N PRO A 81 25.73 6.53 24.11
CA PRO A 81 24.71 5.92 23.25
C PRO A 81 23.49 6.81 22.94
N GLU A 82 23.01 7.61 23.90
CA GLU A 82 21.89 8.51 23.68
C GLU A 82 22.29 9.69 22.79
N ILE A 83 23.49 10.23 22.97
CA ILE A 83 24.05 11.30 22.12
C ILE A 83 24.19 10.79 20.70
N LEU A 84 24.73 9.58 20.50
CA LEU A 84 24.80 8.94 19.18
C LEU A 84 23.42 8.75 18.55
N GLY A 85 22.43 8.34 19.35
CA GLY A 85 21.03 8.29 18.91
C GLY A 85 20.48 9.63 18.44
N GLN A 86 20.84 10.72 19.12
CA GLN A 86 20.44 12.08 18.72
C GLN A 86 21.17 12.54 17.46
N VAL A 87 22.46 12.21 17.31
CA VAL A 87 23.22 12.47 16.09
C VAL A 87 22.60 11.72 14.91
N ALA A 88 22.25 10.44 15.09
CA ALA A 88 21.58 9.66 14.06
C ALA A 88 20.21 10.25 13.65
N LYS A 89 19.43 10.74 14.62
CA LYS A 89 18.18 11.48 14.33
C LYS A 89 18.45 12.78 13.56
N ALA A 90 19.48 13.52 13.93
CA ALA A 90 19.84 14.76 13.24
C ALA A 90 20.32 14.49 11.81
N LEU A 91 21.09 13.42 11.59
CA LEU A 91 21.52 12.97 10.28
C LEU A 91 20.35 12.56 9.39
N GLU A 92 19.44 11.73 9.91
CA GLU A 92 18.22 11.32 9.19
C GLU A 92 17.40 12.55 8.76
N LYS A 93 17.17 13.50 9.68
CA LYS A 93 16.50 14.76 9.38
C LYS A 93 17.24 15.64 8.39
N PHE A 94 18.58 15.66 8.43
CA PHE A 94 19.40 16.44 7.52
C PHE A 94 19.26 15.95 6.07
N ALA A 95 19.14 14.63 5.89
CA ALA A 95 18.91 13.98 4.60
C ALA A 95 17.43 13.91 4.20
N ALA A 96 16.50 14.35 5.04
CA ALA A 96 15.08 14.27 4.76
C ALA A 96 14.63 15.35 3.74
N PRO A 97 13.74 15.00 2.79
CA PRO A 97 13.16 16.00 1.89
C PRO A 97 12.23 16.94 2.67
N LYS A 98 12.13 18.19 2.22
CA LYS A 98 11.26 19.22 2.79
C LYS A 98 10.28 19.68 1.73
N GLU A 99 9.01 19.90 2.06
CA GLU A 99 8.04 20.44 1.10
C GLU A 99 8.50 21.82 0.57
N LYS A 100 8.55 22.00 -0.76
CA LYS A 100 8.77 23.31 -1.38
C LYS A 100 7.43 24.05 -1.50
N ALA A 101 7.44 25.35 -1.21
CA ALA A 101 6.27 26.22 -1.36
C ALA A 101 5.71 26.24 -2.79
N ASP A 102 6.56 25.99 -3.80
CA ASP A 102 6.23 26.18 -5.22
C ASP A 102 5.74 24.90 -5.93
N GLY A 103 5.49 23.82 -5.17
CA GLY A 103 5.08 22.52 -5.74
C GLY A 103 6.14 21.82 -6.61
N SER A 104 7.32 22.42 -6.80
CA SER A 104 8.43 21.78 -7.50
C SER A 104 9.00 20.62 -6.65
N GLU A 105 8.89 19.40 -7.17
CA GLU A 105 9.36 18.19 -6.47
C GLU A 105 10.88 17.98 -6.55
N GLU A 106 11.58 18.76 -7.37
CA GLU A 106 13.01 18.57 -7.56
C GLU A 106 13.80 19.12 -6.37
N HIS A 107 14.41 18.22 -5.61
CA HIS A 107 15.34 18.55 -4.55
C HIS A 107 16.78 18.20 -4.98
N PRO A 108 17.46 19.00 -5.82
CA PRO A 108 18.74 18.61 -6.40
C PRO A 108 19.81 18.32 -5.35
N GLU A 109 19.78 19.03 -4.21
CA GLU A 109 20.75 18.85 -3.12
C GLU A 109 20.43 17.69 -2.16
N VAL A 110 19.17 17.25 -2.07
CA VAL A 110 18.75 16.21 -1.11
C VAL A 110 19.42 14.85 -1.38
N PRO A 111 19.50 14.33 -2.62
CA PRO A 111 20.14 13.04 -2.86
C PRO A 111 21.66 13.07 -2.63
N GLU A 112 22.31 14.21 -2.83
CA GLU A 112 23.73 14.38 -2.52
C GLU A 112 23.96 14.35 -1.01
N LYS A 113 23.19 15.14 -0.24
CA LYS A 113 23.20 15.11 1.23
C LYS A 113 22.89 13.72 1.76
N ALA A 114 21.93 13.03 1.16
CA ALA A 114 21.59 11.66 1.52
C ALA A 114 22.74 10.68 1.27
N THR A 115 23.49 10.87 0.18
CA THR A 115 24.68 10.05 -0.09
C THR A 115 25.74 10.26 0.98
N GLU A 116 26.06 11.51 1.34
CA GLU A 116 27.02 11.83 2.40
C GLU A 116 26.59 11.28 3.77
N VAL A 117 25.32 11.51 4.14
CA VAL A 117 24.73 11.00 5.39
C VAL A 117 24.73 9.46 5.41
N GLY A 118 24.42 8.82 4.29
CA GLY A 118 24.44 7.37 4.17
C GLY A 118 25.84 6.78 4.39
N LEU A 119 26.89 7.43 3.87
CA LEU A 119 28.28 7.03 4.14
C LEU A 119 28.64 7.17 5.62
N LEU A 120 28.11 8.19 6.31
CA LEU A 120 28.30 8.34 7.76
C LEU A 120 27.58 7.24 8.55
N PHE A 121 26.36 6.86 8.14
CA PHE A 121 25.68 5.71 8.72
C PHE A 121 26.44 4.40 8.51
N LEU A 122 27.01 4.19 7.32
CA LEU A 122 27.88 3.02 7.06
C LEU A 122 29.09 3.01 7.99
N LYS A 123 29.76 4.15 8.21
CA LYS A 123 30.88 4.25 9.14
C LYS A 123 30.45 3.93 10.58
N LEU A 124 29.33 4.48 11.04
CA LEU A 124 28.80 4.21 12.38
C LEU A 124 28.45 2.73 12.57
N LEU A 125 27.74 2.13 11.62
CA LEU A 125 27.40 0.71 11.67
C LEU A 125 28.63 -0.18 11.54
N GLY A 126 29.63 0.21 10.76
CA GLY A 126 30.93 -0.49 10.69
C GLY A 126 31.64 -0.51 12.04
N LYS A 127 31.60 0.60 12.80
CA LYS A 127 32.12 0.65 14.18
C LYS A 127 31.34 -0.25 15.14
N VAL A 128 30.03 -0.43 14.92
CA VAL A 128 29.22 -1.41 15.68
C VAL A 128 29.64 -2.84 15.32
N GLU A 129 29.86 -3.14 14.04
CA GLU A 129 30.28 -4.47 13.57
C GLU A 129 31.64 -4.89 14.13
N THR A 130 32.60 -3.96 14.15
CA THR A 130 33.92 -4.18 14.75
C THR A 130 33.83 -4.33 16.28
N ALA A 131 33.05 -3.48 16.96
CA ALA A 131 32.84 -3.59 18.41
C ALA A 131 32.14 -4.90 18.80
N LYS A 132 31.22 -5.40 17.96
CA LYS A 132 30.54 -6.69 18.15
C LYS A 132 31.50 -7.88 18.05
N SER A 133 32.54 -7.76 17.22
CA SER A 133 33.57 -8.79 17.05
C SER A 133 34.58 -8.79 18.20
N SER A 134 34.60 -7.74 19.01
CA SER A 134 35.42 -7.60 20.22
C SER A 134 34.63 -8.06 21.46
N PRO A 135 35.15 -8.97 22.30
CA PRO A 135 34.46 -9.43 23.51
C PRO A 135 34.40 -8.40 24.65
N VAL A 136 34.99 -7.21 24.49
CA VAL A 136 35.43 -6.36 25.60
C VAL A 136 34.32 -5.46 26.17
N CYS A 137 33.25 -5.12 25.43
CA CYS A 137 32.25 -4.18 25.94
C CYS A 137 30.83 -4.41 25.39
N PRO A 138 29.79 -4.64 26.23
CA PRO A 138 28.40 -4.77 25.76
C PRO A 138 27.75 -3.44 25.37
N ALA A 139 28.43 -2.29 25.57
CA ALA A 139 27.87 -0.97 25.35
C ALA A 139 27.44 -0.70 23.90
N TRP A 140 28.07 -1.38 22.92
CA TRP A 140 27.66 -1.30 21.51
C TRP A 140 26.20 -1.74 21.30
N LYS A 141 25.67 -2.65 22.13
CA LYS A 141 24.26 -3.08 22.03
C LYS A 141 23.33 -1.92 22.35
N THR A 142 23.65 -1.12 23.38
CA THR A 142 22.88 0.07 23.74
C THR A 142 23.00 1.14 22.66
N GLY A 143 24.20 1.37 22.13
CA GLY A 143 24.43 2.24 20.97
C GLY A 143 23.58 1.84 19.77
N LEU A 144 23.62 0.56 19.36
CA LEU A 144 22.85 0.02 18.26
C LEU A 144 21.33 0.18 18.46
N ARG A 145 20.83 0.01 19.70
CA ARG A 145 19.41 0.25 20.00
C ARG A 145 18.98 1.68 19.67
N HIS A 146 19.82 2.66 19.96
CA HIS A 146 19.53 4.08 19.68
C HIS A 146 19.77 4.47 18.22
N LEU A 147 20.74 3.83 17.54
CA LEU A 147 21.05 4.07 16.13
C LEU A 147 20.05 3.41 15.17
N SER A 148 19.57 2.20 15.50
CA SER A 148 18.80 1.36 14.56
C SER A 148 17.55 2.03 13.98
N GLY A 149 16.75 2.72 14.80
CA GLY A 149 15.53 3.38 14.37
C GLY A 149 15.76 4.49 13.33
N PRO A 150 16.56 5.53 13.65
CA PRO A 150 16.87 6.60 12.68
C PRO A 150 17.58 6.09 11.42
N THR A 151 18.53 5.16 11.57
CA THR A 151 19.23 4.57 10.42
C THR A 151 18.28 3.82 9.49
N TYR A 152 17.32 3.08 10.05
CA TYR A 152 16.26 2.44 9.28
C TYR A 152 15.39 3.47 8.53
N ILE A 153 14.90 4.51 9.21
CA ILE A 153 14.06 5.55 8.59
C ILE A 153 14.80 6.22 7.43
N PHE A 154 16.07 6.57 7.62
CA PHE A 154 16.92 7.10 6.56
C PHE A 154 17.00 6.14 5.36
N ALA A 155 17.31 4.86 5.63
CA ALA A 155 17.46 3.86 4.58
C ALA A 155 16.17 3.69 3.76
N ILE A 156 15.01 3.63 4.41
CA ILE A 156 13.72 3.48 3.70
C ILE A 156 13.35 4.74 2.92
N THR A 157 13.68 5.92 3.45
CA THR A 157 13.44 7.22 2.79
C THR A 157 14.13 7.30 1.43
N HIS A 158 15.32 6.72 1.29
CA HIS A 158 16.17 6.89 0.10
C HIS A 158 16.34 5.64 -0.77
N ARG A 159 15.91 4.46 -0.31
CA ARG A 159 16.09 3.19 -1.02
C ARG A 159 15.22 3.05 -2.28
N LEU A 160 13.99 3.56 -2.25
CA LEU A 160 13.05 3.42 -3.37
C LEU A 160 13.13 4.63 -4.30
N LYS A 161 12.81 4.41 -5.59
CA LYS A 161 12.74 5.51 -6.56
C LYS A 161 11.63 6.48 -6.19
N GLN A 162 12.04 7.67 -5.79
CA GLN A 162 11.19 8.81 -5.41
C GLN A 162 11.76 10.12 -5.98
N PRO A 163 10.96 11.21 -6.07
CA PRO A 163 11.42 12.49 -6.63
C PRO A 163 12.67 13.08 -5.95
N TRP A 164 12.88 12.78 -4.66
CA TRP A 164 14.03 13.24 -3.87
C TRP A 164 15.25 12.29 -3.88
N THR A 165 15.23 11.22 -4.68
CA THR A 165 16.29 10.19 -4.67
C THR A 165 17.07 10.15 -5.98
N SER A 166 18.34 9.75 -5.90
CA SER A 166 19.19 9.45 -7.06
C SER A 166 19.64 7.98 -7.04
N PRO A 167 20.14 7.42 -8.15
CA PRO A 167 20.69 6.07 -8.15
C PRO A 167 21.80 5.86 -7.11
N LYS A 168 22.61 6.91 -6.84
CA LYS A 168 23.66 6.87 -5.82
C LYS A 168 23.08 6.83 -4.41
N SER A 169 22.10 7.68 -4.11
CA SER A 169 21.48 7.70 -2.77
C SER A 169 20.72 6.40 -2.50
N GLN A 170 20.07 5.82 -3.52
CA GLN A 170 19.38 4.53 -3.45
C GLN A 170 20.35 3.38 -3.16
N HIS A 171 21.50 3.38 -3.83
CA HIS A 171 22.54 2.38 -3.61
C HIS A 171 23.07 2.43 -2.17
N VAL A 172 23.51 3.61 -1.71
CA VAL A 172 24.05 3.77 -0.35
C VAL A 172 22.98 3.45 0.71
N ALA A 173 21.73 3.86 0.50
CA ALA A 173 20.63 3.50 1.41
C ALA A 173 20.40 1.97 1.46
N GLY A 174 20.55 1.28 0.33
CA GLY A 174 20.53 -0.18 0.26
C GLY A 174 21.68 -0.84 1.02
N GLU A 175 22.89 -0.30 0.93
CA GLU A 175 24.06 -0.76 1.69
C GLU A 175 23.86 -0.53 3.20
N VAL A 176 23.36 0.65 3.59
CA VAL A 176 23.06 0.98 4.99
C VAL A 176 22.05 0.00 5.57
N LEU A 177 20.98 -0.32 4.83
CA LEU A 177 19.99 -1.29 5.28
C LEU A 177 20.58 -2.70 5.41
N SER A 178 21.42 -3.11 4.45
CA SER A 178 22.08 -4.42 4.46
C SER A 178 23.04 -4.58 5.63
N LEU A 179 23.82 -3.53 5.92
CA LEU A 179 24.73 -3.52 7.05
C LEU A 179 23.97 -3.45 8.39
N LEU A 180 22.88 -2.68 8.46
CA LEU A 180 22.01 -2.63 9.64
C LEU A 180 21.50 -4.04 9.99
N PHE A 181 21.01 -4.78 8.99
CA PHE A 181 20.54 -6.15 9.13
C PHE A 181 21.63 -7.11 9.60
N ARG A 182 22.84 -6.99 9.05
CA ARG A 182 23.98 -7.80 9.50
C ARG A 182 24.35 -7.54 10.97
N VAL A 183 24.39 -6.27 11.41
CA VAL A 183 24.74 -5.97 12.80
C VAL A 183 23.64 -6.33 13.78
N THR A 184 22.36 -6.27 13.36
CA THR A 184 21.22 -6.72 14.17
C THR A 184 20.91 -8.21 14.05
N GLU A 185 21.65 -8.95 13.22
CA GLU A 185 21.42 -10.38 12.94
C GLU A 185 20.06 -10.68 12.32
N CYS A 186 19.43 -9.69 11.67
CA CYS A 186 18.15 -9.89 10.98
C CYS A 186 18.40 -10.21 9.50
N SER A 187 17.64 -11.14 8.95
CA SER A 187 17.65 -11.49 7.52
C SER A 187 16.72 -10.62 6.69
N SER A 188 15.70 -10.03 7.31
CA SER A 188 14.65 -9.29 6.62
C SER A 188 14.15 -8.07 7.40
N VAL A 189 13.40 -7.22 6.70
CA VAL A 189 12.73 -6.06 7.32
C VAL A 189 11.67 -6.50 8.33
N ALA A 190 10.89 -7.53 7.99
CA ALA A 190 9.86 -8.06 8.88
C ALA A 190 10.47 -8.56 10.18
N GLU A 191 11.58 -9.29 10.12
CA GLU A 191 12.31 -9.77 11.29
C GLU A 191 12.87 -8.62 12.14
N PHE A 192 13.46 -7.60 11.51
CA PHE A 192 13.94 -6.41 12.21
C PHE A 192 12.81 -5.66 12.94
N LEU A 193 11.61 -5.61 12.37
CA LEU A 193 10.48 -4.87 12.91
C LEU A 193 9.69 -5.67 13.97
N CYS A 194 9.48 -6.96 13.75
CA CYS A 194 8.68 -7.84 14.61
C CYS A 194 9.50 -8.50 15.73
N GLY A 195 10.79 -8.72 15.52
CA GLY A 195 11.63 -9.61 16.35
C GLY A 195 11.51 -11.07 15.89
N GLU A 196 12.45 -11.92 16.30
CA GLU A 196 12.44 -13.35 15.96
C GLU A 196 11.37 -14.13 16.74
N ASN A 197 11.17 -13.77 18.01
CA ASN A 197 10.34 -14.51 18.95
C ASN A 197 9.29 -13.61 19.60
N LYS A 198 8.24 -14.20 20.18
CA LYS A 198 7.17 -13.45 20.89
C LYS A 198 7.69 -12.55 22.01
N ASP A 199 8.81 -12.92 22.62
CA ASP A 199 9.46 -12.16 23.69
C ASP A 199 10.39 -11.06 23.18
N ASP A 200 10.90 -11.18 21.95
CA ASP A 200 11.78 -10.19 21.37
C ASP A 200 10.96 -9.00 20.86
N ARG A 201 11.13 -7.85 21.51
CA ARG A 201 10.47 -6.62 21.09
C ARG A 201 11.22 -6.07 19.88
N GLY A 202 10.74 -6.42 18.69
CA GLY A 202 11.22 -5.84 17.44
C GLY A 202 11.16 -4.31 17.39
N ARG A 203 11.76 -3.73 16.36
CA ARG A 203 11.99 -2.28 16.27
C ARG A 203 10.78 -1.46 15.82
N PHE A 204 9.67 -2.11 15.47
CA PHE A 204 8.49 -1.42 14.94
C PHE A 204 7.95 -0.34 15.89
N ALA A 205 7.83 -0.63 17.20
CA ALA A 205 7.36 0.35 18.18
C ALA A 205 8.29 1.57 18.28
N VAL A 206 9.60 1.38 18.15
CA VAL A 206 10.60 2.44 18.16
C VAL A 206 10.47 3.31 16.92
N VAL A 207 10.39 2.68 15.74
CA VAL A 207 10.22 3.38 14.46
C VAL A 207 8.92 4.18 14.44
N LEU A 208 7.79 3.59 14.86
CA LEU A 208 6.53 4.31 14.99
C LEU A 208 6.64 5.50 15.96
N GLY A 209 7.38 5.34 17.06
CA GLY A 209 7.65 6.42 18.01
C GLY A 209 8.42 7.59 17.39
N LEU A 210 9.34 7.32 16.46
CA LEU A 210 10.11 8.34 15.74
C LEU A 210 9.30 9.01 14.62
N LEU A 211 8.40 8.27 13.97
CA LEU A 211 7.53 8.81 12.93
C LEU A 211 6.35 9.62 13.51
N LYS A 212 5.84 9.26 14.69
CA LYS A 212 4.64 9.86 15.31
C LYS A 212 4.64 11.40 15.35
N PRO A 213 5.72 12.11 15.76
CA PRO A 213 5.74 13.58 15.77
C PRO A 213 5.55 14.21 14.38
N HIS A 214 5.88 13.46 13.33
CA HIS A 214 5.77 13.86 11.93
C HIS A 214 4.48 13.34 11.28
N LEU A 215 3.60 12.64 12.00
CA LEU A 215 2.35 12.07 11.50
C LEU A 215 1.15 12.69 12.22
N ASN A 216 1.13 14.02 12.34
CA ASN A 216 -0.04 14.78 12.78
C ASN A 216 -0.47 15.74 11.68
N LYS A 217 -1.70 16.27 11.80
CA LYS A 217 -2.34 17.14 10.80
C LYS A 217 -1.46 18.30 10.30
N GLU A 218 -0.62 18.86 11.18
CA GLU A 218 0.20 20.03 10.89
C GLU A 218 1.63 19.70 10.40
N THR A 219 2.12 18.47 10.62
CA THR A 219 3.52 18.12 10.35
C THR A 219 3.72 17.16 9.20
N TRP A 220 2.74 16.31 8.87
CA TRP A 220 2.95 15.21 7.94
C TRP A 220 3.22 15.61 6.50
N LYS A 221 2.76 16.79 6.08
CA LYS A 221 3.02 17.32 4.74
C LYS A 221 4.42 17.94 4.59
N LYS A 222 4.99 18.44 5.70
CA LYS A 222 6.29 19.13 5.71
C LYS A 222 7.44 18.27 5.17
N ASN A 223 7.33 16.95 5.31
CA ASN A 223 8.27 15.98 4.74
C ASN A 223 7.47 14.95 3.92
N PRO A 224 7.53 15.01 2.57
CA PRO A 224 6.74 14.13 1.71
C PRO A 224 7.13 12.65 1.84
N ALA A 225 8.32 12.33 2.36
CA ALA A 225 8.75 10.94 2.53
C ALA A 225 8.04 10.23 3.70
N VAL A 226 7.61 10.95 4.73
CA VAL A 226 7.12 10.35 5.99
C VAL A 226 5.94 9.41 5.75
N LYS A 227 4.99 9.80 4.89
CA LYS A 227 3.84 8.95 4.53
C LYS A 227 4.27 7.65 3.84
N HIS A 228 5.29 7.71 2.98
CA HIS A 228 5.80 6.53 2.27
C HIS A 228 6.59 5.62 3.20
N VAL A 229 7.43 6.17 4.09
CA VAL A 229 8.13 5.40 5.11
C VAL A 229 7.12 4.72 6.03
N PHE A 230 6.13 5.45 6.54
CA PHE A 230 5.08 4.89 7.38
C PHE A 230 4.31 3.77 6.67
N SER A 231 3.82 4.02 5.45
CA SER A 231 3.06 3.04 4.69
C SER A 231 3.88 1.78 4.41
N TRP A 232 5.13 1.94 3.98
CA TRP A 232 6.00 0.81 3.68
C TRP A 232 6.31 0.01 4.94
N THR A 233 6.68 0.68 6.04
CA THR A 233 6.98 0.03 7.33
C THR A 233 5.76 -0.69 7.90
N LEU A 234 4.56 -0.12 7.77
CA LEU A 234 3.31 -0.78 8.17
C LEU A 234 3.09 -2.08 7.39
N GLN A 235 3.30 -2.06 6.08
CA GLN A 235 3.11 -3.23 5.20
C GLN A 235 4.10 -4.38 5.48
N GLN A 236 5.21 -4.12 6.18
CA GLN A 236 6.17 -5.16 6.58
C GLN A 236 5.76 -5.92 7.85
N VAL A 237 4.71 -5.47 8.57
CA VAL A 237 4.27 -6.07 9.84
C VAL A 237 2.88 -6.68 9.68
N THR A 238 2.80 -8.00 9.82
CA THR A 238 1.56 -8.78 9.65
C THR A 238 1.06 -9.37 10.97
N GLN A 239 0.02 -10.21 10.94
CA GLN A 239 -0.43 -10.97 12.10
C GLN A 239 0.69 -11.91 12.61
N PRO A 240 0.87 -12.11 13.94
CA PRO A 240 0.10 -11.56 15.06
C PRO A 240 0.65 -10.24 15.64
N TRP A 241 1.72 -9.67 15.08
CA TRP A 241 2.44 -8.54 15.69
C TRP A 241 1.77 -7.19 15.49
N LEU A 242 0.88 -7.06 14.50
CA LEU A 242 0.28 -5.77 14.15
C LEU A 242 -0.76 -5.27 15.17
N SER A 243 -1.55 -6.17 15.77
CA SER A 243 -2.71 -5.81 16.61
C SER A 243 -2.36 -4.96 17.83
N GLN A 244 -1.26 -5.28 18.51
CA GLN A 244 -0.75 -4.51 19.67
C GLN A 244 -0.33 -3.06 19.32
N HIS A 245 -0.26 -2.72 18.04
CA HIS A 245 0.09 -1.38 17.56
C HIS A 245 -1.07 -0.67 16.90
N LEU A 246 -2.29 -1.23 16.92
CA LEU A 246 -3.47 -0.69 16.25
C LEU A 246 -3.73 0.78 16.61
N GLU A 247 -3.59 1.14 17.88
CA GLU A 247 -3.77 2.52 18.37
C GLU A 247 -2.76 3.53 17.81
N LYS A 248 -1.58 3.05 17.41
CA LYS A 248 -0.50 3.89 16.88
C LYS A 248 -0.55 4.01 15.35
N ILE A 249 -1.06 2.98 14.67
CA ILE A 249 -1.09 2.91 13.20
C ILE A 249 -2.40 3.42 12.61
N LEU A 250 -3.54 3.19 13.28
CA LEU A 250 -4.85 3.54 12.73
C LEU A 250 -5.02 5.05 12.53
N PRO A 251 -4.67 5.94 13.50
CA PRO A 251 -4.86 7.38 13.30
C PRO A 251 -4.02 7.95 12.15
N PRO A 252 -2.72 7.63 11.99
CA PRO A 252 -1.96 8.07 10.81
C PRO A 252 -2.50 7.51 9.49
N SER A 253 -2.96 6.26 9.44
CA SER A 253 -3.56 5.68 8.23
C SER A 253 -4.83 6.43 7.81
N LEU A 254 -5.69 6.77 8.78
CA LEU A 254 -6.89 7.60 8.54
C LEU A 254 -6.54 9.03 8.12
N LEU A 255 -5.52 9.63 8.75
CA LEU A 255 -5.03 10.97 8.41
C LEU A 255 -4.53 11.04 6.96
N ILE A 256 -3.78 10.03 6.51
CA ILE A 256 -3.27 9.97 5.12
C ILE A 256 -4.42 9.73 4.13
N SER A 257 -5.43 8.92 4.49
CA SER A 257 -6.60 8.71 3.63
C SER A 257 -7.50 9.93 3.50
N ASP A 258 -7.58 10.78 4.54
CA ASP A 258 -8.38 12.01 4.56
C ASP A 258 -7.58 13.23 4.03
N ASP A 259 -7.00 13.08 2.84
CA ASP A 259 -6.28 14.14 2.15
C ASP A 259 -6.99 14.56 0.86
N TYR A 260 -6.69 15.74 0.31
CA TYR A 260 -7.26 16.15 -0.97
C TYR A 260 -6.61 15.46 -2.18
N GLN A 261 -5.35 15.04 -2.09
CA GLN A 261 -4.63 14.40 -3.20
C GLN A 261 -4.98 12.91 -3.32
N THR A 262 -5.35 12.47 -4.52
CA THR A 262 -5.75 11.08 -4.78
C THR A 262 -4.67 10.06 -4.43
N ASP A 263 -3.39 10.36 -4.69
CA ASP A 263 -2.29 9.43 -4.38
C ASP A 263 -2.14 9.21 -2.86
N ASN A 264 -2.36 10.25 -2.06
CA ASN A 264 -2.37 10.13 -0.60
C ASN A 264 -3.59 9.33 -0.14
N LYS A 265 -4.77 9.61 -0.69
CA LYS A 265 -5.98 8.81 -0.40
C LYS A 265 -5.74 7.33 -0.66
N VAL A 266 -5.20 6.98 -1.83
CA VAL A 266 -4.89 5.58 -2.21
C VAL A 266 -3.89 4.96 -1.25
N LEU A 267 -2.80 5.66 -0.92
CA LEU A 267 -1.79 5.19 0.03
C LEU A 267 -2.40 4.94 1.42
N GLY A 268 -3.24 5.86 1.90
CA GLY A 268 -3.96 5.73 3.16
C GLY A 268 -4.90 4.54 3.15
N VAL A 269 -5.70 4.37 2.10
CA VAL A 269 -6.61 3.22 1.94
C VAL A 269 -5.86 1.90 1.90
N GLN A 270 -4.68 1.83 1.25
CA GLN A 270 -3.83 0.63 1.27
C GLN A 270 -3.33 0.32 2.69
N CYS A 271 -3.00 1.34 3.49
CA CYS A 271 -2.67 1.15 4.90
C CYS A 271 -3.87 0.60 5.69
N LEU A 272 -5.07 1.15 5.48
CA LEU A 272 -6.29 0.67 6.12
C LEU A 272 -6.60 -0.78 5.71
N HIS A 273 -6.43 -1.12 4.43
CA HIS A 273 -6.64 -2.48 3.94
C HIS A 273 -5.67 -3.48 4.58
N HIS A 274 -4.39 -3.12 4.67
CA HIS A 274 -3.39 -3.92 5.38
C HIS A 274 -3.77 -4.17 6.84
N ILE A 275 -4.32 -3.16 7.52
CA ILE A 275 -4.84 -3.30 8.89
C ILE A 275 -6.02 -4.28 8.91
N VAL A 276 -6.99 -4.15 8.00
CA VAL A 276 -8.20 -5.00 7.95
C VAL A 276 -7.84 -6.48 7.81
N ILE A 277 -6.86 -6.82 6.95
CA ILE A 277 -6.50 -8.23 6.69
C ILE A 277 -5.54 -8.83 7.73
N ASN A 278 -4.78 -8.00 8.47
CA ASN A 278 -3.77 -8.47 9.43
C ASN A 278 -4.14 -8.28 10.90
N VAL A 279 -5.25 -7.62 11.21
CA VAL A 279 -5.74 -7.45 12.58
C VAL A 279 -6.96 -8.34 12.82
N PRO A 280 -6.98 -9.14 13.90
CA PRO A 280 -8.13 -9.97 14.24
C PRO A 280 -9.43 -9.15 14.34
N ALA A 281 -10.53 -9.74 13.87
CA ALA A 281 -11.84 -9.09 13.90
C ALA A 281 -12.24 -8.58 15.30
N ALA A 282 -11.90 -9.32 16.37
CA ALA A 282 -12.20 -8.91 17.75
C ALA A 282 -11.57 -7.54 18.10
N ASP A 283 -10.33 -7.29 17.69
CA ASP A 283 -9.60 -6.05 18.00
C ASP A 283 -10.11 -4.86 17.15
N LEU A 284 -10.59 -5.13 15.94
CA LEU A 284 -11.25 -4.15 15.07
C LEU A 284 -12.66 -3.80 15.57
N LEU A 285 -13.38 -4.76 16.17
CA LEU A 285 -14.69 -4.51 16.74
C LEU A 285 -14.61 -3.76 18.08
N GLN A 286 -13.51 -3.91 18.81
CA GLN A 286 -13.27 -3.16 20.03
C GLN A 286 -13.28 -1.65 19.75
N TYR A 287 -14.00 -0.89 20.58
CA TYR A 287 -14.18 0.55 20.43
C TYR A 287 -14.76 1.00 19.07
N ASN A 288 -15.51 0.12 18.38
CA ASN A 288 -16.13 0.39 17.08
C ASN A 288 -15.12 0.85 15.99
N ARG A 289 -13.86 0.42 16.05
CA ARG A 289 -12.84 0.81 15.04
C ARG A 289 -13.22 0.35 13.63
N ALA A 290 -13.86 -0.82 13.49
CA ALA A 290 -14.39 -1.31 12.23
C ALA A 290 -15.44 -0.37 11.62
N GLN A 291 -16.28 0.26 12.45
CA GLN A 291 -17.27 1.23 11.99
C GLN A 291 -16.61 2.53 11.53
N VAL A 292 -15.56 2.97 12.22
CA VAL A 292 -14.75 4.13 11.80
C VAL A 292 -14.09 3.86 10.44
N LEU A 293 -13.51 2.67 10.26
CA LEU A 293 -12.97 2.23 8.97
C LEU A 293 -14.03 2.22 7.88
N TYR A 294 -15.20 1.66 8.16
CA TYR A 294 -16.31 1.62 7.21
C TYR A 294 -16.71 3.03 6.76
N HIS A 295 -16.94 3.96 7.69
CA HIS A 295 -17.34 5.33 7.34
C HIS A 295 -16.25 6.07 6.57
N ALA A 296 -14.98 5.92 6.95
CA ALA A 296 -13.87 6.54 6.21
C ALA A 296 -13.79 6.01 4.77
N LEU A 297 -13.87 4.70 4.58
CA LEU A 297 -13.84 4.06 3.26
C LEU A 297 -15.08 4.41 2.43
N PHE A 298 -16.26 4.38 3.03
CA PHE A 298 -17.53 4.69 2.35
C PHE A 298 -17.54 6.11 1.79
N ASN A 299 -17.03 7.09 2.55
CA ASN A 299 -16.96 8.48 2.10
C ASN A 299 -16.11 8.66 0.83
N HIS A 300 -15.10 7.82 0.62
CA HIS A 300 -14.29 7.87 -0.60
C HIS A 300 -15.04 7.41 -1.85
N LEU A 301 -16.14 6.66 -1.72
CA LEU A 301 -16.94 6.19 -2.87
C LEU A 301 -17.60 7.34 -3.64
N TYR A 302 -17.81 8.49 -3.00
CA TYR A 302 -18.36 9.69 -3.66
C TYR A 302 -17.34 10.42 -4.56
N MET A 303 -16.05 10.07 -4.49
CA MET A 303 -15.00 10.67 -5.30
C MET A 303 -14.71 9.78 -6.51
N PRO A 304 -15.02 10.22 -7.74
CA PRO A 304 -15.02 9.31 -8.86
C PRO A 304 -13.63 9.24 -9.52
N GLU A 305 -12.71 8.61 -8.80
CA GLU A 305 -11.30 8.41 -9.16
C GLU A 305 -10.98 6.91 -9.20
N HIS A 306 -10.61 6.37 -10.36
CA HIS A 306 -10.60 4.92 -10.57
C HIS A 306 -9.62 4.17 -9.64
N ARG A 307 -8.42 4.72 -9.41
CA ARG A 307 -7.41 4.12 -8.51
C ARG A 307 -7.90 4.10 -7.06
N LEU A 308 -8.58 5.17 -6.64
CA LEU A 308 -9.15 5.28 -5.30
C LEU A 308 -10.30 4.29 -5.11
N ILE A 309 -11.27 4.28 -6.03
CA ILE A 309 -12.39 3.35 -5.99
C ILE A 309 -11.91 1.90 -5.98
N GLN A 310 -10.90 1.55 -6.78
CA GLN A 310 -10.33 0.21 -6.78
C GLN A 310 -9.78 -0.18 -5.39
N ALA A 311 -8.99 0.68 -4.77
CA ALA A 311 -8.42 0.42 -3.44
C ALA A 311 -9.52 0.33 -2.36
N VAL A 312 -10.52 1.22 -2.44
CA VAL A 312 -11.62 1.29 -1.46
C VAL A 312 -12.53 0.06 -1.55
N LEU A 313 -12.94 -0.36 -2.75
CA LEU A 313 -13.81 -1.52 -2.92
C LEU A 313 -13.13 -2.81 -2.46
N LEU A 314 -11.84 -2.97 -2.77
CA LEU A 314 -11.06 -4.11 -2.29
C LEU A 314 -11.02 -4.16 -0.75
N CYS A 315 -10.74 -3.02 -0.11
CA CYS A 315 -10.72 -2.91 1.35
C CYS A 315 -12.10 -3.18 1.98
N LEU A 316 -13.18 -2.63 1.40
CA LEU A 316 -14.54 -2.84 1.89
C LEU A 316 -14.97 -4.32 1.80
N LEU A 317 -14.64 -5.01 0.71
CA LEU A 317 -14.98 -6.43 0.52
C LEU A 317 -14.39 -7.32 1.64
N ASP A 318 -13.16 -7.02 2.07
CA ASP A 318 -12.46 -7.69 3.17
C ASP A 318 -12.89 -7.18 4.57
N LEU A 319 -13.43 -5.97 4.67
CA LEU A 319 -13.95 -5.43 5.93
C LEU A 319 -15.35 -5.98 6.26
N PHE A 320 -16.19 -6.25 5.27
CA PHE A 320 -17.56 -6.70 5.51
C PHE A 320 -17.68 -7.95 6.42
N PRO A 321 -16.86 -9.02 6.29
CA PRO A 321 -16.92 -10.16 7.22
C PRO A 321 -16.62 -9.78 8.67
N VAL A 322 -15.84 -8.72 8.91
CA VAL A 322 -15.56 -8.20 10.26
C VAL A 322 -16.82 -7.52 10.82
N LEU A 323 -17.48 -6.68 10.01
CA LEU A 323 -18.73 -6.00 10.37
C LEU A 323 -19.88 -7.00 10.58
N GLU A 324 -19.98 -8.01 9.72
CA GLU A 324 -20.98 -9.08 9.82
C GLU A 324 -20.84 -9.86 11.13
N LYS A 325 -19.62 -10.19 11.56
CA LYS A 325 -19.38 -10.85 12.85
C LYS A 325 -19.95 -10.04 14.02
N ALA A 326 -19.82 -8.71 14.00
CA ALA A 326 -20.40 -7.83 15.02
C ALA A 326 -21.91 -8.06 15.20
N LEU A 327 -22.63 -8.19 14.08
CA LEU A 327 -24.08 -8.36 14.05
C LEU A 327 -24.51 -9.76 14.48
N HIS A 328 -23.70 -10.78 14.24
CA HIS A 328 -23.95 -12.14 14.76
C HIS A 328 -23.89 -12.17 16.29
N TRP A 329 -22.91 -11.48 16.91
CA TRP A 329 -22.83 -11.38 18.37
C TRP A 329 -23.99 -10.60 18.98
N GLN A 330 -24.62 -9.70 18.22
CA GLN A 330 -25.79 -8.92 18.63
C GLN A 330 -27.12 -9.65 18.37
N GLY A 331 -27.11 -10.84 17.74
CA GLY A 331 -28.31 -11.61 17.40
C GLY A 331 -29.08 -11.09 16.18
N GLU A 332 -28.48 -10.22 15.36
CA GLU A 332 -29.12 -9.56 14.23
C GLU A 332 -28.71 -10.17 12.87
N ALA A 333 -28.81 -11.49 12.73
CA ALA A 333 -28.41 -12.20 11.50
C ALA A 333 -29.09 -11.65 10.23
N ALA A 334 -30.36 -11.23 10.33
CA ALA A 334 -31.11 -10.66 9.20
C ALA A 334 -30.51 -9.34 8.67
N ARG A 335 -29.72 -8.62 9.48
CA ARG A 335 -29.04 -7.38 9.09
C ARG A 335 -27.57 -7.57 8.75
N ALA A 336 -27.03 -8.79 8.82
CA ALA A 336 -25.60 -9.06 8.67
C ALA A 336 -25.01 -8.38 7.41
N SER A 337 -25.72 -8.43 6.28
CA SER A 337 -25.26 -7.89 4.99
C SER A 337 -25.58 -6.41 4.73
N THR A 338 -26.07 -5.65 5.72
CA THR A 338 -26.57 -4.26 5.52
C THR A 338 -25.53 -3.37 4.84
N HIS A 339 -24.30 -3.36 5.35
CA HIS A 339 -23.19 -2.56 4.80
C HIS A 339 -22.85 -2.92 3.35
N CYS A 340 -22.91 -4.21 2.99
CA CYS A 340 -22.67 -4.67 1.63
C CYS A 340 -23.81 -4.21 0.69
N HIS A 341 -25.06 -4.27 1.13
CA HIS A 341 -26.19 -3.75 0.36
C HIS A 341 -26.10 -2.24 0.12
N GLU A 342 -25.69 -1.46 1.12
CA GLU A 342 -25.52 0.00 1.01
C GLU A 342 -24.42 0.36 0.01
N VAL A 343 -23.26 -0.28 0.10
CA VAL A 343 -22.15 -0.06 -0.84
C VAL A 343 -22.54 -0.48 -2.25
N LEU A 344 -23.16 -1.66 -2.43
CA LEU A 344 -23.61 -2.10 -3.74
C LEU A 344 -24.66 -1.14 -4.33
N GLN A 345 -25.59 -0.64 -3.51
CA GLN A 345 -26.60 0.32 -3.96
C GLN A 345 -25.94 1.61 -4.48
N LEU A 346 -24.93 2.13 -3.77
CA LEU A 346 -24.20 3.32 -4.20
C LEU A 346 -23.37 3.05 -5.47
N VAL A 347 -22.65 1.93 -5.53
CA VAL A 347 -21.87 1.51 -6.70
C VAL A 347 -22.77 1.40 -7.93
N LEU A 348 -23.93 0.75 -7.83
CA LEU A 348 -24.88 0.65 -8.94
C LEU A 348 -25.37 2.04 -9.41
N THR A 349 -25.57 2.99 -8.48
CA THR A 349 -25.96 4.37 -8.84
C THR A 349 -24.88 5.06 -9.66
N HIS A 350 -23.62 4.88 -9.29
CA HIS A 350 -22.50 5.42 -10.05
C HIS A 350 -22.37 4.73 -11.40
N MET A 351 -22.47 3.39 -11.45
CA MET A 351 -22.40 2.61 -12.69
C MET A 351 -23.47 3.02 -13.71
N GLU A 352 -24.71 3.28 -13.28
CA GLU A 352 -25.82 3.67 -14.18
C GLU A 352 -25.51 4.92 -15.02
N SER A 353 -24.66 5.83 -14.53
CA SER A 353 -24.31 7.10 -15.21
C SER A 353 -22.85 7.20 -15.68
N GLU A 354 -22.03 6.17 -15.45
CA GLU A 354 -20.59 6.25 -15.71
C GLU A 354 -20.24 6.01 -17.19
N HIS A 355 -19.47 6.93 -17.74
CA HIS A 355 -19.04 6.93 -19.15
C HIS A 355 -17.52 6.80 -19.29
N ARG A 356 -16.73 7.08 -18.25
CA ARG A 356 -15.27 6.93 -18.30
C ARG A 356 -14.87 5.46 -18.23
N LEU A 357 -14.17 4.99 -19.26
CA LEU A 357 -13.81 3.58 -19.44
C LEU A 357 -13.06 3.00 -18.22
N LEU A 358 -12.08 3.71 -17.67
CA LEU A 358 -11.29 3.24 -16.52
C LEU A 358 -12.15 3.02 -15.26
N LEU A 359 -13.17 3.85 -15.02
CA LEU A 359 -14.08 3.66 -13.90
C LEU A 359 -15.08 2.55 -14.18
N ARG A 360 -15.63 2.47 -15.40
CA ARG A 360 -16.47 1.35 -15.80
C ARG A 360 -15.75 0.02 -15.57
N ARG A 361 -14.51 -0.10 -16.03
CA ARG A 361 -13.64 -1.26 -15.80
C ARG A 361 -13.46 -1.56 -14.32
N THR A 362 -13.20 -0.54 -13.52
CA THR A 362 -13.03 -0.69 -12.07
C THR A 362 -14.29 -1.22 -11.40
N TYR A 363 -15.47 -0.67 -11.72
CA TYR A 363 -16.73 -1.16 -11.17
C TYR A 363 -17.07 -2.56 -11.65
N ALA A 364 -16.95 -2.82 -12.95
CA ALA A 364 -17.20 -4.12 -13.57
C ALA A 364 -16.35 -5.22 -12.92
N ARG A 365 -15.04 -4.96 -12.71
CA ARG A 365 -14.11 -5.90 -12.06
C ARG A 365 -14.57 -6.33 -10.66
N ASN A 366 -15.15 -5.42 -9.88
CA ASN A 366 -15.54 -5.67 -8.50
C ASN A 366 -16.97 -6.23 -8.36
N LEU A 367 -17.84 -6.03 -9.35
CA LEU A 367 -19.24 -6.44 -9.28
C LEU A 367 -19.46 -7.95 -9.04
N PRO A 368 -18.70 -8.89 -9.64
CA PRO A 368 -18.79 -10.31 -9.33
C PRO A 368 -18.59 -10.63 -7.85
N ALA A 369 -17.68 -9.91 -7.17
CA ALA A 369 -17.39 -10.14 -5.75
C ALA A 369 -18.58 -9.77 -4.86
N PHE A 370 -19.30 -8.69 -5.18
CA PHE A 370 -20.54 -8.34 -4.49
C PHE A 370 -21.62 -9.41 -4.65
N VAL A 371 -21.80 -9.93 -5.87
CA VAL A 371 -22.80 -10.96 -6.15
C VAL A 371 -22.46 -12.27 -5.43
N LYS A 372 -21.20 -12.73 -5.48
CA LYS A 372 -20.75 -13.92 -4.73
C LYS A 372 -20.99 -13.78 -3.24
N LYS A 373 -20.73 -12.60 -2.68
CA LYS A 373 -20.90 -12.33 -1.25
C LYS A 373 -22.36 -12.31 -0.82
N LEU A 374 -23.24 -11.70 -1.60
CA LEU A 374 -24.66 -11.61 -1.28
C LEU A 374 -25.43 -12.91 -1.57
N GLY A 375 -24.95 -13.71 -2.54
CA GLY A 375 -25.62 -14.94 -2.97
C GLY A 375 -27.08 -14.66 -3.35
N ILE A 376 -28.02 -15.39 -2.76
CA ILE A 376 -29.47 -15.25 -3.02
C ILE A 376 -29.98 -13.83 -2.71
N LEU A 377 -29.36 -13.12 -1.77
CA LEU A 377 -29.76 -11.75 -1.40
C LEU A 377 -29.51 -10.73 -2.53
N THR A 378 -28.74 -11.11 -3.55
CA THR A 378 -28.61 -10.36 -4.81
C THR A 378 -29.97 -10.10 -5.47
N ALA A 379 -30.98 -10.95 -5.20
CA ALA A 379 -32.34 -10.80 -5.69
C ALA A 379 -32.93 -9.40 -5.42
N ARG A 380 -32.54 -8.75 -4.30
CA ARG A 380 -32.99 -7.40 -3.91
C ARG A 380 -32.57 -6.32 -4.91
N HIS A 381 -31.47 -6.54 -5.61
CA HIS A 381 -30.85 -5.57 -6.52
C HIS A 381 -31.08 -5.89 -8.00
N LEU A 382 -31.86 -6.93 -8.32
CA LEU A 382 -31.99 -7.46 -9.68
C LEU A 382 -32.41 -6.45 -10.72
N LYS A 383 -33.38 -5.57 -10.40
CA LYS A 383 -33.85 -4.56 -11.36
C LYS A 383 -32.72 -3.63 -11.80
N ARG A 384 -31.88 -3.21 -10.86
CA ARG A 384 -30.76 -2.30 -11.11
C ARG A 384 -29.57 -3.02 -11.74
N LEU A 385 -29.29 -4.23 -11.26
CA LEU A 385 -28.27 -5.10 -11.85
C LEU A 385 -28.56 -5.39 -13.32
N GLU A 386 -29.82 -5.69 -13.67
CA GLU A 386 -30.23 -5.86 -15.07
C GLU A 386 -29.89 -4.61 -15.89
N GLN A 387 -30.29 -3.41 -15.44
CA GLN A 387 -30.01 -2.16 -16.15
C GLN A 387 -28.51 -1.91 -16.34
N VAL A 388 -27.72 -2.11 -15.29
CA VAL A 388 -26.25 -1.95 -15.33
C VAL A 388 -25.61 -2.98 -16.25
N ILE A 389 -26.00 -4.25 -16.16
CA ILE A 389 -25.49 -5.32 -17.03
C ILE A 389 -25.76 -4.96 -18.49
N LEU A 390 -26.99 -4.60 -18.84
CA LEU A 390 -27.35 -4.21 -20.20
C LEU A 390 -26.51 -3.03 -20.70
N GLY A 391 -26.44 -1.94 -19.93
CA GLY A 391 -25.68 -0.75 -20.32
C GLY A 391 -24.16 -0.99 -20.41
N TYR A 392 -23.63 -1.96 -19.68
CA TYR A 392 -22.21 -2.31 -19.74
C TYR A 392 -21.84 -3.26 -20.87
N LEU A 393 -22.74 -4.16 -21.28
CA LEU A 393 -22.50 -5.01 -22.45
C LEU A 393 -22.44 -4.22 -23.77
N GLU A 394 -23.06 -3.04 -23.81
CA GLU A 394 -23.08 -2.19 -25.01
C GLU A 394 -21.79 -1.41 -25.26
N VAL A 395 -20.94 -1.22 -24.25
CA VAL A 395 -19.74 -0.40 -24.37
C VAL A 395 -18.51 -1.28 -24.40
N TYR A 396 -17.79 -1.20 -25.51
CA TYR A 396 -16.49 -1.85 -25.69
C TYR A 396 -15.38 -1.08 -24.94
N ASP A 397 -14.42 -1.83 -24.38
CA ASP A 397 -13.29 -1.30 -23.64
C ASP A 397 -11.95 -1.87 -24.19
N GLU A 398 -11.13 -1.02 -24.79
CA GLU A 398 -9.87 -1.40 -25.46
C GLU A 398 -8.74 -1.78 -24.48
N PRO A 399 -7.81 -2.70 -24.82
CA PRO A 399 -7.85 -3.69 -25.91
C PRO A 399 -8.38 -5.08 -25.47
N GLU A 400 -8.48 -5.32 -24.16
CA GLU A 400 -8.79 -6.65 -23.56
C GLU A 400 -10.28 -6.89 -23.31
N ASP A 401 -11.12 -5.88 -23.46
CA ASP A 401 -12.57 -5.98 -23.22
C ASP A 401 -12.96 -6.44 -21.80
N GLU A 402 -12.12 -6.07 -20.84
CA GLU A 402 -12.24 -6.54 -19.45
C GLU A 402 -13.62 -6.20 -18.85
N SER A 403 -14.15 -5.02 -19.19
CA SER A 403 -15.45 -4.56 -18.71
C SER A 403 -16.59 -5.51 -19.12
N ARG A 404 -16.68 -5.90 -20.40
CA ARG A 404 -17.74 -6.80 -20.87
C ARG A 404 -17.55 -8.22 -20.32
N LEU A 405 -16.31 -8.72 -20.27
CA LEU A 405 -16.00 -10.02 -19.67
C LEU A 405 -16.45 -10.11 -18.20
N LYS A 406 -16.15 -9.09 -17.39
CA LYS A 406 -16.53 -9.08 -15.97
C LYS A 406 -18.03 -8.91 -15.76
N ILE A 407 -18.73 -8.28 -16.70
CA ILE A 407 -20.18 -8.14 -16.66
C ILE A 407 -20.88 -9.43 -17.08
N LEU A 408 -20.32 -10.19 -18.03
CA LEU A 408 -20.77 -11.55 -18.33
C LEU A 408 -20.54 -12.48 -17.14
N GLU A 409 -19.37 -12.41 -16.48
CA GLU A 409 -19.12 -13.15 -15.22
C GLU A 409 -20.18 -12.78 -14.16
N THR A 410 -20.47 -11.49 -14.01
CA THR A 410 -21.53 -11.01 -13.11
C THR A 410 -22.89 -11.59 -13.48
N LEU A 411 -23.27 -11.57 -14.76
CA LEU A 411 -24.53 -12.10 -15.25
C LEU A 411 -24.67 -13.60 -14.96
N LYS A 412 -23.60 -14.39 -15.16
CA LYS A 412 -23.59 -15.82 -14.79
C LYS A 412 -23.91 -16.01 -13.30
N LEU A 413 -23.23 -15.27 -12.42
CA LEU A 413 -23.46 -15.37 -10.98
C LEU A 413 -24.86 -14.92 -10.58
N VAL A 414 -25.38 -13.84 -11.19
CA VAL A 414 -26.75 -13.39 -10.97
C VAL A 414 -27.74 -14.48 -11.36
N MET A 415 -27.56 -15.09 -12.54
CA MET A 415 -28.43 -16.18 -12.99
C MET A 415 -28.36 -17.38 -12.03
N GLN A 416 -27.18 -17.77 -11.57
CA GLN A 416 -27.00 -18.88 -10.62
C GLN A 416 -27.66 -18.62 -9.25
N TYR A 417 -27.41 -17.47 -8.64
CA TYR A 417 -27.93 -17.19 -7.29
C TYR A 417 -29.40 -16.76 -7.26
N THR A 418 -29.92 -16.26 -8.39
CA THR A 418 -31.28 -15.72 -8.47
C THR A 418 -32.14 -16.41 -9.53
N TRP A 419 -31.78 -17.63 -9.93
CA TRP A 419 -32.43 -18.42 -10.97
C TRP A 419 -33.97 -18.41 -10.92
N PRO A 420 -34.67 -18.43 -9.76
CA PRO A 420 -36.14 -18.42 -9.74
C PRO A 420 -36.76 -17.13 -10.29
N ARG A 421 -35.97 -16.05 -10.39
CA ARG A 421 -36.40 -14.72 -10.88
C ARG A 421 -35.92 -14.44 -12.31
N ILE A 422 -35.21 -15.36 -12.94
CA ILE A 422 -34.68 -15.22 -14.30
C ILE A 422 -35.72 -15.47 -15.41
N PRO A 423 -36.69 -16.41 -15.30
CA PRO A 423 -37.66 -16.67 -16.37
C PRO A 423 -38.39 -15.43 -16.91
N CYS A 424 -38.77 -14.49 -16.03
CA CYS A 424 -39.45 -13.26 -16.45
C CYS A 424 -38.55 -12.22 -17.14
N ARG A 425 -37.23 -12.47 -17.20
CA ARG A 425 -36.21 -11.59 -17.79
C ARG A 425 -35.56 -12.19 -19.04
N VAL A 426 -35.97 -13.40 -19.44
CA VAL A 426 -35.40 -14.15 -20.56
C VAL A 426 -35.34 -13.31 -21.83
N VAL A 427 -36.45 -12.66 -22.20
CA VAL A 427 -36.52 -11.87 -23.44
C VAL A 427 -35.51 -10.72 -23.45
N VAL A 428 -35.33 -10.05 -22.30
CA VAL A 428 -34.42 -8.89 -22.18
C VAL A 428 -32.97 -9.35 -22.24
N LEU A 429 -32.62 -10.36 -21.45
CA LEU A 429 -31.25 -10.92 -21.40
C LEU A 429 -30.86 -11.59 -22.71
N LEU A 430 -31.77 -12.34 -23.34
CA LEU A 430 -31.55 -12.99 -24.62
C LEU A 430 -31.26 -11.96 -25.72
N LYS A 431 -32.08 -10.90 -25.81
CA LYS A 431 -31.85 -9.83 -26.79
C LYS A 431 -30.49 -9.16 -26.60
N ALA A 432 -30.09 -8.91 -25.36
CA ALA A 432 -28.81 -8.27 -25.05
C ALA A 432 -27.61 -9.15 -25.40
N LEU A 433 -27.67 -10.44 -25.05
CA LEU A 433 -26.62 -11.42 -25.38
C LEU A 433 -26.50 -11.64 -26.89
N LEU A 434 -27.63 -11.76 -27.59
CA LEU A 434 -27.62 -11.87 -29.06
C LEU A 434 -27.10 -10.61 -29.73
N LYS A 435 -27.48 -9.43 -29.23
CA LYS A 435 -26.94 -8.15 -29.72
C LYS A 435 -25.42 -8.13 -29.56
N LEU A 436 -24.90 -8.47 -28.37
CA LEU A 436 -23.46 -8.54 -28.12
C LEU A 436 -22.74 -9.49 -29.08
N ILE A 437 -23.26 -10.70 -29.28
CA ILE A 437 -22.67 -11.70 -30.18
C ILE A 437 -22.68 -11.19 -31.63
N CYS A 438 -23.79 -10.60 -32.09
CA CYS A 438 -23.90 -10.01 -33.42
C CYS A 438 -22.96 -8.82 -33.61
N ASP A 439 -22.82 -7.96 -32.59
CA ASP A 439 -21.95 -6.80 -32.62
C ASP A 439 -20.49 -7.26 -32.74
N ILE A 440 -20.06 -8.25 -31.95
CA ILE A 440 -18.69 -8.81 -32.02
C ILE A 440 -18.43 -9.55 -33.33
N ALA A 441 -19.40 -10.30 -33.85
CA ALA A 441 -19.26 -11.03 -35.11
C ALA A 441 -19.06 -10.08 -36.31
N ARG A 442 -19.70 -8.90 -36.27
CA ARG A 442 -19.56 -7.85 -37.28
C ARG A 442 -18.37 -6.91 -37.03
N ASP A 443 -17.71 -7.04 -35.89
CA ASP A 443 -16.76 -6.06 -35.40
C ASP A 443 -15.44 -6.09 -36.18
N THR A 444 -15.15 -4.98 -36.87
CA THR A 444 -13.89 -4.75 -37.59
C THR A 444 -12.80 -4.16 -36.69
N ILE A 445 -13.11 -3.87 -35.41
CA ILE A 445 -12.16 -3.29 -34.47
C ILE A 445 -10.98 -4.25 -34.21
N PRO A 446 -9.73 -3.73 -34.10
CA PRO A 446 -8.53 -4.51 -33.77
C PRO A 446 -8.46 -4.88 -32.28
N THR A 447 -9.50 -5.52 -31.76
CA THR A 447 -9.40 -6.36 -30.54
C THR A 447 -8.43 -7.50 -30.78
N THR A 448 -7.77 -8.00 -29.74
CA THR A 448 -7.08 -9.30 -29.85
C THR A 448 -8.11 -10.39 -30.15
N GLU A 449 -7.80 -11.29 -31.09
CA GLU A 449 -8.65 -12.46 -31.40
C GLU A 449 -8.92 -13.32 -30.15
N ALA A 450 -7.98 -13.32 -29.20
CA ALA A 450 -8.14 -13.95 -27.89
C ALA A 450 -9.24 -13.29 -27.03
N ALA A 451 -9.31 -11.96 -26.99
CA ALA A 451 -10.37 -11.26 -26.26
C ALA A 451 -11.75 -11.46 -26.92
N LYS A 452 -11.84 -11.36 -28.25
CA LYS A 452 -13.07 -11.64 -29.00
C LYS A 452 -13.61 -13.04 -28.70
N SER A 453 -12.75 -14.04 -28.81
CA SER A 453 -13.15 -15.43 -28.54
C SER A 453 -13.54 -15.67 -27.08
N ALA A 454 -12.86 -15.03 -26.11
CA ALA A 454 -13.24 -15.08 -24.71
C ALA A 454 -14.64 -14.47 -24.47
N VAL A 455 -14.93 -13.30 -25.03
CA VAL A 455 -16.24 -12.65 -24.85
C VAL A 455 -17.35 -13.46 -25.51
N LEU A 456 -17.12 -13.97 -26.72
CA LEU A 456 -18.09 -14.83 -27.42
C LEU A 456 -18.36 -16.12 -26.64
N GLN A 457 -17.33 -16.73 -26.06
CA GLN A 457 -17.48 -17.93 -25.24
C GLN A 457 -18.26 -17.61 -23.96
N GLU A 458 -17.90 -16.56 -23.24
CA GLU A 458 -18.60 -16.13 -22.02
C GLU A 458 -20.07 -15.75 -22.28
N ALA A 459 -20.36 -15.11 -23.42
CA ALA A 459 -21.72 -14.78 -23.85
C ALA A 459 -22.52 -16.04 -24.23
N THR A 460 -21.87 -17.01 -24.88
CA THR A 460 -22.48 -18.31 -25.22
C THR A 460 -22.82 -19.09 -23.95
N ASP A 461 -21.91 -19.12 -22.98
CA ASP A 461 -22.16 -19.76 -21.69
C ASP A 461 -23.30 -19.07 -20.92
N CYS A 462 -23.42 -17.73 -21.02
CA CYS A 462 -24.56 -17.01 -20.47
C CYS A 462 -25.88 -17.44 -21.14
N LEU A 463 -25.90 -17.65 -22.46
CA LEU A 463 -27.08 -18.15 -23.17
C LEU A 463 -27.45 -19.57 -22.74
N ILE A 464 -26.45 -20.44 -22.59
CA ILE A 464 -26.65 -21.81 -22.08
C ILE A 464 -27.26 -21.74 -20.67
N LEU A 465 -26.67 -20.96 -19.77
CA LEU A 465 -27.17 -20.84 -18.41
C LEU A 465 -28.58 -20.20 -18.36
N LEU A 466 -28.86 -19.22 -19.23
CA LEU A 466 -30.19 -18.62 -19.38
C LEU A 466 -31.24 -19.66 -19.81
N ASP A 467 -30.88 -20.56 -20.73
CA ASP A 467 -31.74 -21.67 -21.15
C ASP A 467 -32.06 -22.62 -19.99
N HIS A 468 -31.05 -22.99 -19.20
CA HIS A 468 -31.22 -23.82 -18.01
C HIS A 468 -32.13 -23.15 -16.97
N CYS A 469 -31.92 -21.85 -16.69
CA CYS A 469 -32.77 -21.10 -15.76
C CYS A 469 -34.21 -20.90 -16.26
N SER A 470 -34.48 -21.10 -17.56
CA SER A 470 -35.77 -20.88 -18.20
C SER A 470 -36.42 -22.14 -18.76
N GLN A 471 -35.90 -23.32 -18.41
CA GLN A 471 -36.45 -24.63 -18.82
C GLN A 471 -36.58 -24.76 -20.34
N GLY A 472 -35.55 -24.39 -21.11
CA GLY A 472 -35.50 -24.63 -22.55
C GLY A 472 -36.14 -23.53 -23.43
N GLN A 473 -36.63 -22.44 -22.84
CA GLN A 473 -37.26 -21.35 -23.59
C GLN A 473 -36.29 -20.68 -24.59
N VAL A 474 -35.01 -20.58 -24.24
CA VAL A 474 -34.01 -19.95 -25.12
C VAL A 474 -33.77 -20.82 -26.36
N LYS A 475 -33.60 -22.14 -26.19
CA LYS A 475 -33.49 -23.09 -27.30
C LYS A 475 -34.68 -22.99 -28.25
N GLY A 476 -35.90 -22.92 -27.70
CA GLY A 476 -37.13 -22.74 -28.48
C GLY A 476 -37.14 -21.44 -29.31
N LEU A 477 -36.71 -20.32 -28.72
CA LEU A 477 -36.65 -19.02 -29.41
C LEU A 477 -35.53 -18.95 -30.47
N LEU A 478 -34.42 -19.66 -30.28
CA LEU A 478 -33.28 -19.66 -31.19
C LEU A 478 -33.42 -20.64 -32.37
N ALA A 479 -34.36 -21.60 -32.31
CA ALA A 479 -34.49 -22.66 -33.31
C ALA A 479 -34.64 -22.13 -34.75
N ASN A 480 -35.46 -21.09 -34.93
CA ASN A 480 -35.68 -20.47 -36.24
C ASN A 480 -34.49 -19.63 -36.72
N ILE A 481 -33.74 -19.02 -35.80
CA ILE A 481 -32.61 -18.15 -36.12
C ILE A 481 -31.43 -18.97 -36.67
N ALA A 482 -31.24 -20.19 -36.17
CA ALA A 482 -30.20 -21.10 -36.65
C ALA A 482 -30.35 -21.46 -38.14
N LEU A 483 -31.56 -21.39 -38.69
CA LEU A 483 -31.86 -21.68 -40.09
C LEU A 483 -31.75 -20.45 -41.00
N SER A 484 -31.91 -19.23 -40.45
CA SER A 484 -32.01 -17.99 -41.22
C SER A 484 -30.79 -17.07 -41.14
N CYS A 485 -29.83 -17.37 -40.26
CA CYS A 485 -28.67 -16.50 -40.03
C CYS A 485 -27.49 -16.89 -40.92
N ASP A 486 -26.95 -15.92 -41.67
CA ASP A 486 -25.81 -16.14 -42.57
C ASP A 486 -24.44 -16.07 -41.86
N ASP A 487 -24.38 -15.48 -40.65
CA ASP A 487 -23.13 -15.24 -39.94
C ASP A 487 -22.61 -16.51 -39.24
N SER A 488 -21.45 -17.00 -39.65
CA SER A 488 -20.87 -18.25 -39.15
C SER A 488 -20.55 -18.21 -37.65
N THR A 489 -20.16 -17.05 -37.12
CA THR A 489 -19.82 -16.85 -35.71
C THR A 489 -21.07 -16.92 -34.85
N VAL A 490 -22.11 -16.20 -35.25
CA VAL A 490 -23.42 -16.22 -34.56
C VAL A 490 -24.02 -17.62 -34.56
N VAL A 491 -24.02 -18.28 -35.72
CA VAL A 491 -24.54 -19.64 -35.86
C VAL A 491 -23.73 -20.64 -35.02
N SER A 492 -22.40 -20.48 -34.92
CA SER A 492 -21.59 -21.34 -34.06
C SER A 492 -21.96 -21.24 -32.57
N CYS A 493 -22.24 -20.02 -32.09
CA CYS A 493 -22.68 -19.79 -30.72
C CYS A 493 -24.07 -20.39 -30.47
N ILE A 494 -25.00 -20.21 -31.41
CA ILE A 494 -26.36 -20.77 -31.32
C ILE A 494 -26.34 -22.30 -31.31
N ARG A 495 -25.51 -22.94 -32.16
CA ARG A 495 -25.37 -24.40 -32.16
C ARG A 495 -24.83 -24.95 -30.84
N LYS A 496 -23.88 -24.24 -30.20
CA LYS A 496 -23.40 -24.61 -28.85
C LYS A 496 -24.53 -24.58 -27.81
N VAL A 497 -25.43 -23.59 -27.88
CA VAL A 497 -26.61 -23.51 -27.01
C VAL A 497 -27.54 -24.70 -27.25
N GLN A 498 -27.84 -25.01 -28.51
CA GLN A 498 -28.70 -26.14 -28.89
C GLN A 498 -28.10 -27.50 -28.47
N GLY A 499 -26.78 -27.66 -28.56
CA GLY A 499 -26.07 -28.89 -28.22
C GLY A 499 -25.76 -29.07 -26.73
N SER A 500 -26.01 -28.08 -25.88
CA SER A 500 -25.86 -28.24 -24.43
C SER A 500 -26.91 -29.24 -23.92
N ALA A 501 -26.46 -30.45 -23.59
CA ALA A 501 -27.30 -31.55 -23.12
C ALA A 501 -28.13 -31.09 -21.92
N GLU A 502 -29.40 -31.47 -21.88
CA GLU A 502 -30.18 -31.46 -20.65
C GLU A 502 -29.36 -32.20 -19.59
N ALA A 503 -28.93 -31.50 -18.54
CA ALA A 503 -28.32 -32.17 -17.40
C ALA A 503 -29.27 -33.30 -17.00
N PRO A 504 -28.78 -34.56 -16.88
CA PRO A 504 -29.63 -35.70 -16.66
C PRO A 504 -30.45 -35.40 -15.41
N GLY A 505 -31.77 -35.39 -15.57
CA GLY A 505 -32.66 -35.36 -14.43
C GLY A 505 -32.16 -36.41 -13.47
N GLU A 506 -31.93 -36.00 -12.23
CA GLU A 506 -31.96 -36.92 -11.10
C GLU A 506 -33.31 -37.63 -11.22
N ASP A 507 -33.29 -38.79 -11.86
CA ASP A 507 -34.34 -39.78 -11.72
C ASP A 507 -34.35 -40.06 -10.21
N PRO A 508 -35.46 -39.80 -9.49
CA PRO A 508 -35.61 -40.31 -8.14
C PRO A 508 -35.81 -41.82 -8.27
N GLY A 509 -34.71 -42.53 -8.52
CA GLY A 509 -34.63 -43.96 -8.40
C GLY A 509 -34.67 -44.32 -6.92
N ASP A 510 -35.78 -44.95 -6.53
CA ASP A 510 -35.83 -46.08 -5.59
C ASP A 510 -34.65 -46.18 -4.59
N ASP A 511 -34.80 -45.54 -3.42
CA ASP A 511 -34.67 -46.15 -2.09
C ASP A 511 -34.98 -45.14 -0.95
#